data_AF-D2GZ13-F1
#
_entry.id   AF-D2GZ13-F1
#
_cell.length_a   1.000
_cell.length_b   1.000
_cell.length_c   1.000
_cell.angle_alpha   90.00
_cell.angle_beta   90.00
_cell.angle_gamma   90.00
#
_symmetry.space_group_name_H-M   'P 1'
#
loop_
_entity.id
_entity.type
_entity.pdbx_description
1 polymer ?
#
loop_
_entity_poly.entity_id
_entity_poly.type
_entity_poly.pdbx_seq_one_letter_code
_entity_poly.pdbx_strand_id
1 'polypeptide(L)'
;EAVVNRVFDKLSPLHQYIYCALSGSAADAQAMVDTATYQLELHGLELEEPPLVLAAANVVRNISYKYREDLSAHLMVAGWDQRGGGQVYGTLGGMLTRQPFAIGGSGSTYIYGYVDAAYKPGMSPEECRSFTTNAITLAMNRDGSSGGVIYLVTITAAGVDHQVILGNELPKFYDE
;
A
#
# COMPACT_ATOMS: atom_id res chain seq x y z
N GLU A 1 18.82 -7.10 2.37
CA GLU A 1 18.30 -8.43 1.94
C GLU A 1 18.58 -8.60 0.45
N ALA A 2 18.73 -9.83 -0.05
CA ALA A 2 18.93 -10.07 -1.48
C ALA A 2 17.58 -10.09 -2.22
N VAL A 3 17.50 -9.43 -3.38
CA VAL A 3 16.28 -9.46 -4.23
C VAL A 3 16.16 -10.84 -4.88
N VAL A 4 15.26 -11.67 -4.34
CA VAL A 4 15.01 -13.04 -4.82
C VAL A 4 13.93 -13.13 -5.90
N ASN A 5 12.98 -12.18 -5.95
CA ASN A 5 11.93 -12.11 -6.96
C ASN A 5 11.81 -10.67 -7.49
N ARG A 6 11.88 -10.50 -8.82
CA ARG A 6 11.84 -9.19 -9.50
C ARG A 6 10.44 -8.77 -9.95
N VAL A 7 9.45 -9.65 -9.84
CA VAL A 7 8.05 -9.46 -10.30
C VAL A 7 7.07 -9.93 -9.22
N PHE A 8 7.33 -9.51 -7.97
CA PHE A 8 6.44 -9.79 -6.85
C PHE A 8 5.44 -8.66 -6.67
N ASP A 9 4.15 -8.99 -6.77
CA ASP A 9 3.08 -8.05 -6.49
C ASP A 9 2.92 -7.87 -4.97
N LYS A 10 3.12 -6.64 -4.51
CA LYS A 10 3.02 -6.25 -3.10
C LYS A 10 1.65 -5.69 -2.74
N LEU A 11 0.72 -5.61 -3.68
CA LEU A 11 -0.63 -5.08 -3.46
C LEU A 11 -1.61 -6.24 -3.27
N SER A 12 -1.91 -6.56 -2.02
CA SER A 12 -2.80 -7.68 -1.70
C SER A 12 -4.21 -7.19 -1.34
N PRO A 13 -5.26 -7.80 -1.94
CA PRO A 13 -6.64 -7.49 -1.56
C PRO A 13 -6.95 -8.03 -0.17
N LEU A 14 -7.55 -7.20 0.67
CA LEU A 14 -8.16 -7.59 1.95
C LEU A 14 -9.67 -7.79 1.81
N HIS A 15 -10.30 -7.03 0.90
CA HIS A 15 -11.71 -7.14 0.53
C HIS A 15 -11.91 -6.54 -0.87
N GLN A 16 -13.14 -6.60 -1.43
CA GLN A 16 -13.45 -6.15 -2.79
C GLN A 16 -12.94 -4.72 -3.11
N TYR A 17 -13.04 -3.78 -2.17
CA TYR A 17 -12.62 -2.38 -2.33
C TYR A 17 -11.53 -1.97 -1.32
N ILE A 18 -10.81 -2.94 -0.74
CA ILE A 18 -9.78 -2.68 0.27
C ILE A 18 -8.53 -3.48 -0.06
N TYR A 19 -7.41 -2.79 -0.20
CA TYR A 19 -6.11 -3.37 -0.46
C TYR A 19 -5.13 -2.99 0.64
N CYS A 20 -4.05 -3.75 0.72
CA CYS A 20 -2.88 -3.38 1.49
C CYS A 20 -1.60 -3.46 0.67
N ALA A 21 -0.66 -2.58 0.99
CA ALA A 21 0.69 -2.61 0.45
C ALA A 21 1.64 -3.26 1.45
N LEU A 22 2.35 -4.29 1.01
CA LEU A 22 3.24 -5.12 1.84
C LEU A 22 4.66 -4.57 1.89
N SER A 23 5.24 -4.51 3.10
CA SER A 23 6.65 -4.22 3.31
C SER A 23 7.22 -4.94 4.53
N GLY A 24 8.55 -5.15 4.56
CA GLY A 24 9.24 -5.94 5.57
C GLY A 24 9.34 -7.42 5.19
N SER A 25 9.38 -8.30 6.20
CA SER A 25 9.41 -9.75 6.05
C SER A 25 8.23 -10.25 5.21
N ALA A 26 8.52 -10.90 4.09
CA ALA A 26 7.50 -11.40 3.17
C ALA A 26 6.59 -12.44 3.84
N ALA A 27 7.17 -13.32 4.66
CA ALA A 27 6.42 -14.35 5.38
C ALA A 27 5.43 -13.73 6.39
N ASP A 28 5.91 -12.77 7.18
CA ASP A 28 5.09 -12.09 8.18
C ASP A 28 3.98 -11.28 7.50
N ALA A 29 4.32 -10.54 6.45
CA ALA A 29 3.38 -9.72 5.70
C ALA A 29 2.26 -10.58 5.07
N GLN A 30 2.60 -11.71 4.45
CA GLN A 30 1.61 -12.63 3.87
C GLN A 30 0.71 -13.26 4.94
N ALA A 31 1.29 -13.75 6.03
CA ALA A 31 0.50 -14.33 7.13
C ALA A 31 -0.47 -13.31 7.75
N MET A 32 -0.04 -12.05 7.88
CA MET A 32 -0.88 -10.95 8.32
C MET A 32 -2.04 -10.66 7.36
N VAL A 33 -1.77 -10.66 6.04
CA VAL A 33 -2.81 -10.49 5.01
C VAL A 33 -3.85 -11.59 5.13
N ASP A 34 -3.43 -12.86 5.13
CA ASP A 34 -4.35 -13.99 5.18
C ASP A 34 -5.26 -13.94 6.42
N THR A 35 -4.68 -13.60 7.57
CA THR A 35 -5.41 -13.43 8.83
C THR A 35 -6.40 -12.26 8.76
N ALA A 36 -5.97 -11.11 8.20
CA ALA A 36 -6.80 -9.93 8.09
C ALA A 36 -7.96 -10.13 7.12
N THR A 37 -7.70 -10.74 5.96
CA THR A 37 -8.71 -11.09 4.95
C THR A 37 -9.78 -12.01 5.55
N TYR A 38 -9.37 -13.07 6.26
CA TYR A 38 -10.31 -13.97 6.92
C TYR A 38 -11.21 -13.26 7.95
N GLN A 39 -10.63 -12.41 8.80
CA GLN A 39 -11.39 -11.66 9.79
C GLN A 39 -12.35 -10.66 9.15
N LEU A 40 -11.94 -10.01 8.05
CA LEU A 40 -12.77 -9.04 7.34
C LEU A 40 -13.89 -9.70 6.54
N GLU A 41 -13.65 -10.88 5.98
CA GLU A 41 -14.68 -11.66 5.30
C GLU A 41 -15.78 -12.08 6.28
N LEU A 42 -15.41 -12.65 7.43
CA LEU A 42 -16.37 -12.97 8.49
C LEU A 42 -17.13 -11.73 8.98
N HIS A 43 -16.41 -10.63 9.22
CA HIS A 43 -17.03 -9.38 9.67
C HIS A 43 -18.05 -8.83 8.65
N GLY A 44 -17.74 -8.92 7.35
CA GLY A 44 -18.66 -8.50 6.29
C GLY A 44 -19.90 -9.40 6.21
N LEU A 45 -19.74 -10.72 6.44
CA LEU A 45 -20.86 -11.65 6.49
C LEU A 45 -21.77 -11.41 7.71
N GLU A 46 -21.20 -11.12 8.88
CA GLU A 46 -21.96 -10.84 10.11
C GLU A 46 -22.79 -9.55 10.02
N LEU A 47 -22.25 -8.53 9.35
CA LEU A 47 -22.92 -7.24 9.19
C LEU A 47 -23.81 -7.15 7.95
N GLU A 48 -23.73 -8.14 7.04
CA GLU A 48 -24.35 -8.10 5.70
C GLU A 48 -24.01 -6.82 4.92
N GLU A 49 -22.89 -6.17 5.25
CA GLU A 49 -22.40 -4.92 4.67
C GLU A 49 -20.92 -5.06 4.33
N PRO A 50 -20.43 -4.41 3.24
CA PRO A 50 -19.00 -4.38 2.97
C PRO A 50 -18.26 -3.70 4.12
N PRO A 51 -17.15 -4.28 4.62
CA PRO A 51 -16.40 -3.73 5.75
C PRO A 51 -15.88 -2.32 5.43
N LEU A 52 -15.84 -1.47 6.46
CA LEU A 52 -15.26 -0.13 6.36
C LEU A 52 -13.73 -0.21 6.21
N VAL A 53 -13.12 0.75 5.50
CA VAL A 53 -11.65 0.81 5.38
C VAL A 53 -11.01 1.00 6.75
N LEU A 54 -11.65 1.77 7.63
CA LEU A 54 -11.22 1.93 9.02
C LEU A 54 -11.27 0.60 9.81
N ALA A 55 -12.25 -0.27 9.56
CA ALA A 55 -12.34 -1.57 10.22
C ALA A 55 -11.17 -2.46 9.77
N ALA A 56 -10.90 -2.52 8.47
CA ALA A 56 -9.74 -3.22 7.92
C ALA A 56 -8.41 -2.71 8.47
N ALA A 57 -8.22 -1.39 8.54
CA ALA A 57 -7.01 -0.81 9.09
C ALA A 57 -6.84 -1.13 10.59
N ASN A 58 -7.93 -1.22 11.36
CA ASN A 58 -7.88 -1.64 12.77
C ASN A 58 -7.54 -3.12 12.95
N VAL A 59 -8.04 -4.01 12.08
CA VAL A 59 -7.67 -5.44 12.10
C VAL A 59 -6.16 -5.58 11.90
N VAL A 60 -5.62 -4.97 10.83
CA VAL A 60 -4.18 -5.00 10.53
C VAL A 60 -3.38 -4.39 11.68
N ARG A 61 -3.78 -3.23 12.19
CA ARG A 61 -3.16 -2.57 13.34
C ARG A 61 -3.12 -3.47 14.58
N ASN A 62 -4.22 -4.15 14.90
CA ASN A 62 -4.30 -5.00 16.08
C ASN A 62 -3.34 -6.21 15.98
N ILE A 63 -3.23 -6.82 14.79
CA ILE A 63 -2.27 -7.89 14.53
C ILE A 63 -0.84 -7.35 14.67
N SER A 64 -0.52 -6.23 14.00
CA SER A 64 0.80 -5.59 14.09
C SER A 64 1.18 -5.23 15.53
N TYR A 65 0.25 -4.66 16.31
CA TYR A 65 0.53 -4.22 17.67
C TYR A 65 0.71 -5.41 18.62
N LYS A 66 -0.12 -6.45 18.47
CA LYS A 66 -0.09 -7.63 19.34
C LYS A 66 1.21 -8.41 19.20
N TYR A 67 1.75 -8.51 17.99
CA TYR A 67 2.96 -9.29 17.69
C TYR A 67 4.13 -8.39 17.25
N ARG A 68 4.18 -7.14 17.73
CA ARG A 68 5.18 -6.13 17.31
C ARG A 68 6.64 -6.52 17.54
N GLU A 69 6.91 -7.43 18.47
CA GLU A 69 8.27 -7.94 18.76
C GLU A 69 8.59 -9.20 17.94
N ASP A 70 7.57 -9.89 17.40
CA ASP A 70 7.72 -11.14 16.65
C ASP A 70 7.61 -10.93 15.13
N LEU A 71 6.82 -9.94 14.69
CA LEU A 71 6.58 -9.62 13.28
C LEU A 71 7.42 -8.43 12.84
N SER A 72 8.13 -8.60 11.73
CA SER A 72 8.91 -7.54 11.08
C SER A 72 8.25 -7.12 9.77
N ALA A 73 6.97 -6.74 9.83
CA ALA A 73 6.20 -6.30 8.67
C ALA A 73 5.46 -4.98 8.92
N HIS A 74 5.33 -4.18 7.87
CA HIS A 74 4.51 -2.98 7.85
C HIS A 74 3.56 -3.04 6.65
N LEU A 75 2.27 -2.96 6.95
CA LEU A 75 1.20 -2.94 5.98
C LEU A 75 0.59 -1.52 5.95
N MET A 76 0.47 -0.95 4.76
CA MET A 76 -0.37 0.24 4.57
C MET A 76 -1.71 -0.22 4.02
N VAL A 77 -2.82 0.27 4.57
CA VAL A 77 -4.17 -0.12 4.17
C VAL A 77 -4.81 1.05 3.45
N ALA A 78 -5.33 0.80 2.24
CA ALA A 78 -6.04 1.79 1.46
C ALA A 78 -7.28 1.17 0.81
N GLY A 79 -8.32 1.97 0.65
CA GLY A 79 -9.55 1.47 0.08
C GLY A 79 -10.60 2.54 -0.11
N TRP A 80 -11.78 2.09 -0.50
CA TRP A 80 -12.97 2.91 -0.61
C TRP A 80 -14.13 2.27 0.14
N ASP A 81 -14.86 3.07 0.91
CA ASP A 81 -16.13 2.67 1.51
C ASP A 81 -17.21 3.75 1.31
N GLN A 82 -18.48 3.36 1.50
CA GLN A 82 -19.62 4.26 1.29
C GLN A 82 -19.68 5.41 2.31
N ARG A 83 -19.08 5.26 3.50
CA ARG A 83 -19.25 6.21 4.62
C ARG A 83 -18.22 7.32 4.59
N GLY A 84 -16.98 7.02 4.27
CA GLY A 84 -15.87 7.97 4.27
C GLY A 84 -15.05 8.00 2.98
N GLY A 85 -15.55 7.37 1.90
CA GLY A 85 -14.96 7.43 0.57
C GLY A 85 -13.58 6.80 0.50
N GLY A 86 -12.67 7.41 -0.28
CA GLY A 86 -11.27 6.98 -0.39
C GLY A 86 -10.47 7.31 0.88
N GLN A 87 -9.76 6.33 1.41
CA GLN A 87 -9.00 6.46 2.66
C GLN A 87 -7.66 5.72 2.57
N VAL A 88 -6.63 6.27 3.22
CA VAL A 88 -5.30 5.69 3.33
C VAL A 88 -4.87 5.72 4.79
N TYR A 89 -4.39 4.57 5.28
CA TYR A 89 -3.95 4.36 6.65
C TYR A 89 -2.56 3.71 6.70
N GLY A 90 -1.67 4.29 7.50
CA GLY A 90 -0.42 3.65 7.91
C GLY A 90 -0.58 2.93 9.24
N THR A 91 -0.06 1.70 9.34
CA THR A 91 -0.12 0.89 10.58
C THR A 91 1.24 0.60 11.22
N LEU A 92 2.24 1.44 10.93
CA LEU A 92 3.63 1.25 11.40
C LEU A 92 3.70 1.07 12.92
N GLY A 93 4.31 -0.03 13.38
CA GLY A 93 4.48 -0.33 14.80
C GLY A 93 3.18 -0.50 15.58
N GLY A 94 2.05 -0.79 14.91
CA GLY A 94 0.74 -0.91 15.54
C GLY A 94 0.06 0.42 15.87
N MET A 95 0.61 1.53 15.39
CA MET A 95 -0.10 2.82 15.36
C MET A 95 -1.18 2.80 14.27
N LEU A 96 -2.10 3.76 14.29
CA LEU A 96 -3.08 3.93 13.23
C LEU A 96 -3.19 5.41 12.89
N THR A 97 -2.74 5.78 11.70
CA THR A 97 -2.77 7.18 11.25
C THR A 97 -3.37 7.27 9.86
N ARG A 98 -4.43 8.09 9.72
CA ARG A 98 -4.99 8.44 8.42
C ARG A 98 -4.16 9.56 7.79
N GLN A 99 -3.75 9.39 6.54
CA GLN A 99 -2.96 10.40 5.81
C GLN A 99 -3.54 10.65 4.42
N PRO A 100 -3.28 11.81 3.80
CA PRO A 100 -3.64 12.05 2.39
C PRO A 100 -2.88 11.12 1.43
N PHE A 101 -1.63 10.81 1.76
CA PHE A 101 -0.80 9.79 1.13
C PHE A 101 0.11 9.18 2.21
N ALA A 102 0.60 7.97 1.99
CA ALA A 102 1.56 7.31 2.87
C ALA A 102 2.61 6.59 2.02
N ILE A 103 3.85 6.55 2.51
CA ILE A 103 4.97 5.83 1.89
C ILE A 103 5.61 4.88 2.90
N GLY A 104 6.16 3.78 2.43
CA GLY A 104 6.76 2.74 3.27
C GLY A 104 7.79 1.89 2.53
N GLY A 105 8.47 1.00 3.26
CA GLY A 105 9.59 0.20 2.76
C GLY A 105 10.91 0.96 2.71
N SER A 106 12.01 0.27 2.39
CA SER A 106 13.37 0.85 2.36
C SER A 106 13.49 2.06 1.42
N GLY A 107 12.87 1.98 0.25
CA GLY A 107 12.92 3.01 -0.79
C GLY A 107 12.25 4.33 -0.41
N SER A 108 11.33 4.31 0.57
CA SER A 108 10.64 5.52 1.05
C SER A 108 11.62 6.59 1.58
N THR A 109 12.75 6.16 2.14
CA THR A 109 13.79 7.04 2.70
C THR A 109 14.32 8.06 1.69
N TYR A 110 14.39 7.70 0.41
CA TYR A 110 15.00 8.54 -0.63
C TYR A 110 14.03 9.56 -1.26
N ILE A 111 12.73 9.45 -0.96
CA ILE A 111 11.69 10.18 -1.68
C ILE A 111 10.85 11.11 -0.80
N TYR A 112 11.13 11.20 0.51
CA TYR A 112 10.46 12.16 1.41
C TYR A 112 10.47 13.59 0.84
N GLY A 113 11.64 14.08 0.40
CA GLY A 113 11.73 15.43 -0.20
C GLY A 113 10.95 15.58 -1.50
N TYR A 114 10.83 14.52 -2.30
CA TYR A 114 10.05 14.55 -3.54
C TYR A 114 8.56 14.59 -3.24
N VAL A 115 8.06 13.70 -2.38
CA VAL A 115 6.62 13.62 -2.09
C VAL A 115 6.12 14.90 -1.42
N ASP A 116 6.91 15.52 -0.55
CA ASP A 116 6.57 16.79 0.10
C ASP A 116 6.50 17.95 -0.90
N ALA A 117 7.39 17.97 -1.90
CA ALA A 117 7.43 19.02 -2.92
C ALA A 117 6.41 18.83 -4.06
N ALA A 118 6.14 17.58 -4.44
CA ALA A 118 5.30 17.24 -5.58
C ALA A 118 3.82 17.07 -5.21
N TYR A 119 3.51 16.81 -3.93
CA TYR A 119 2.13 16.64 -3.48
C TYR A 119 1.31 17.92 -3.61
N LYS A 120 0.07 17.77 -4.08
CA LYS A 120 -0.94 18.82 -4.22
C LYS A 120 -2.27 18.28 -3.70
N PRO A 121 -3.03 19.05 -2.90
CA PRO A 121 -4.35 18.63 -2.49
C PRO A 121 -5.31 18.58 -3.70
N GLY A 122 -6.20 17.59 -3.73
CA GLY A 122 -7.26 17.48 -4.75
C GLY A 122 -6.79 17.01 -6.13
N MET A 123 -5.70 16.24 -6.19
CA MET A 123 -5.24 15.61 -7.43
C MET A 123 -6.32 14.74 -8.08
N SER A 124 -6.37 14.74 -9.42
CA SER A 124 -7.18 13.79 -10.19
C SER A 124 -6.63 12.35 -10.08
N PRO A 125 -7.42 11.32 -10.42
CA PRO A 125 -6.92 9.94 -10.47
C PRO A 125 -5.66 9.77 -11.33
N GLU A 126 -5.58 10.46 -12.48
CA GLU A 126 -4.43 10.46 -13.38
C GLU A 126 -3.20 11.12 -12.74
N GLU A 127 -3.40 12.25 -12.05
CA GLU A 127 -2.35 12.96 -11.32
C GLU A 127 -1.82 12.11 -10.15
N CYS A 128 -2.71 11.45 -9.39
CA CYS A 128 -2.34 10.51 -8.34
C CYS A 128 -1.52 9.33 -8.87
N ARG A 129 -1.92 8.75 -10.02
CA ARG A 129 -1.16 7.68 -10.69
C ARG A 129 0.23 8.17 -11.08
N SER A 130 0.33 9.32 -11.75
CA SER A 130 1.62 9.89 -12.14
C SER A 130 2.50 10.22 -10.93
N PHE A 131 1.94 10.81 -9.88
CA PHE A 131 2.64 11.09 -8.62
C PHE A 131 3.23 9.82 -8.00
N THR A 132 2.42 8.76 -7.92
CA THR A 132 2.82 7.47 -7.35
C THR A 132 3.89 6.79 -8.21
N THR A 133 3.72 6.74 -9.53
CA THR A 133 4.71 6.17 -10.45
C THR A 133 6.04 6.91 -10.32
N ASN A 134 6.03 8.24 -10.40
CA ASN A 134 7.25 9.04 -10.31
C ASN A 134 7.97 8.84 -8.97
N ALA A 135 7.24 8.84 -7.86
CA ALA A 135 7.80 8.61 -6.53
C ALA A 135 8.48 7.23 -6.42
N ILE A 136 7.78 6.17 -6.85
CA ILE A 136 8.33 4.81 -6.78
C ILE A 136 9.51 4.64 -7.74
N THR A 137 9.47 5.23 -8.95
CA THR A 137 10.60 5.18 -9.89
C THR A 137 11.84 5.87 -9.32
N LEU A 138 11.69 7.04 -8.70
CA LEU A 138 12.81 7.72 -8.02
C LEU A 138 13.38 6.87 -6.88
N ALA A 139 12.51 6.19 -6.11
CA ALA A 139 12.95 5.28 -5.06
C ALA A 139 13.70 4.06 -5.63
N MET A 140 13.19 3.41 -6.68
CA MET A 140 13.82 2.26 -7.35
C MET A 140 15.21 2.60 -7.91
N ASN A 141 15.40 3.82 -8.42
CA ASN A 141 16.68 4.24 -8.97
C ASN A 141 17.75 4.48 -7.88
N ARG A 142 17.35 4.70 -6.62
CA ARG A 142 18.26 5.02 -5.51
C ARG A 142 18.42 3.88 -4.50
N ASP A 143 17.39 3.06 -4.31
CA ASP A 143 17.38 1.97 -3.35
C ASP A 143 17.69 0.62 -4.01
N GLY A 144 18.84 0.02 -3.68
CA GLY A 144 19.22 -1.30 -4.20
C GLY A 144 18.30 -2.46 -3.77
N SER A 145 17.45 -2.25 -2.76
CA SER A 145 16.43 -3.24 -2.34
C SER A 145 15.07 -3.04 -3.01
N SER A 146 14.91 -2.00 -3.83
CA SER A 146 13.69 -1.70 -4.59
C SER A 146 13.96 -1.76 -6.09
N GLY A 147 13.11 -2.44 -6.86
CA GLY A 147 13.32 -2.58 -8.31
C GLY A 147 12.28 -3.46 -8.99
N GLY A 148 12.46 -3.71 -10.29
CA GLY A 148 11.53 -4.53 -11.08
C GLY A 148 10.50 -3.68 -11.83
N VAL A 149 9.22 -4.00 -11.64
CA VAL A 149 8.07 -3.31 -12.25
C VAL A 149 7.25 -2.59 -11.19
N ILE A 150 6.42 -1.62 -11.59
CA ILE A 150 5.50 -0.94 -10.68
C ILE A 150 4.11 -1.55 -10.84
N TYR A 151 3.56 -2.08 -9.75
CA TYR A 151 2.15 -2.45 -9.64
C TYR A 151 1.36 -1.24 -9.14
N LEU A 152 0.25 -0.92 -9.80
CA LEU A 152 -0.67 0.15 -9.44
C LEU A 152 -2.09 -0.39 -9.33
N VAL A 153 -2.77 0.00 -8.26
CA VAL A 153 -4.18 -0.30 -8.04
C VAL A 153 -4.93 1.00 -7.80
N THR A 154 -5.92 1.28 -8.64
CA THR A 154 -6.84 2.41 -8.47
C THR A 154 -8.17 1.88 -7.94
N ILE A 155 -8.57 2.31 -6.74
CA ILE A 155 -9.81 1.88 -6.09
C ILE A 155 -10.81 3.03 -6.13
N THR A 156 -11.99 2.76 -6.68
CA THR A 156 -13.10 3.71 -6.76
C THR A 156 -14.42 3.04 -6.40
N ALA A 157 -15.49 3.83 -6.25
CA ALA A 157 -16.85 3.30 -6.11
C ALA A 157 -17.28 2.40 -7.29
N ALA A 158 -16.73 2.63 -8.48
CA ALA A 158 -17.09 1.88 -9.68
C ALA A 158 -16.39 0.51 -9.77
N GLY A 159 -15.28 0.33 -9.07
CA GLY A 159 -14.46 -0.87 -9.19
C GLY A 159 -12.99 -0.62 -8.87
N VAL A 160 -12.21 -1.67 -9.11
CA VAL A 160 -10.76 -1.72 -8.93
C VAL A 160 -10.11 -1.88 -10.30
N ASP A 161 -9.17 -0.99 -10.62
CA ASP A 161 -8.36 -1.04 -11.83
C ASP A 161 -6.91 -1.39 -11.45
N HIS A 162 -6.42 -2.52 -11.96
CA HIS A 162 -5.10 -3.05 -11.65
C HIS A 162 -4.19 -2.96 -12.88
N GLN A 163 -3.10 -2.23 -12.76
CA GLN A 163 -2.16 -1.95 -13.85
C GLN A 163 -0.73 -2.32 -13.45
N VAL A 164 0.06 -2.73 -14.44
CA VAL A 164 1.50 -3.01 -14.26
C VAL A 164 2.26 -2.13 -15.24
N ILE A 165 3.18 -1.31 -14.73
CA ILE A 165 4.08 -0.49 -15.53
C ILE A 165 5.41 -1.23 -15.64
N LEU A 166 5.77 -1.60 -16.86
CA LEU A 166 6.98 -2.36 -17.13
C LEU A 166 8.22 -1.46 -17.03
N GLY A 167 9.40 -2.07 -16.80
CA GLY A 167 10.65 -1.33 -16.62
C GLY A 167 11.01 -0.39 -17.78
N ASN A 168 10.63 -0.74 -19.00
CA ASN A 168 10.83 0.07 -20.21
C ASN A 168 9.87 1.27 -20.32
N GLU A 169 8.80 1.29 -19.53
CA GLU A 169 7.75 2.33 -19.52
C GLU A 169 7.90 3.27 -18.32
N LEU A 170 8.87 3.01 -17.44
CA LEU A 170 9.11 3.84 -16.27
C LEU A 170 9.56 5.26 -16.67
N PRO A 171 9.07 6.30 -15.98
CA PRO A 171 9.54 7.66 -16.16
C PRO A 171 11.06 7.75 -15.99
N LYS A 172 11.72 8.47 -16.90
CA LYS A 172 13.17 8.69 -16.81
C LYS A 172 13.46 9.99 -16.08
N PHE A 173 14.33 9.91 -15.09
CA PHE A 173 14.90 11.03 -14.36
C PHE A 173 16.42 11.00 -14.52
N TYR A 174 17.10 12.05 -14.08
CA TYR A 174 18.56 12.11 -14.10
C TYR A 174 19.19 10.97 -13.28
N ASP A 175 20.05 10.17 -13.90
CA ASP A 175 20.66 8.94 -13.38
C ASP A 175 22.19 8.87 -13.52
N GLU A 176 22.85 9.99 -13.86
CA GLU A 176 24.31 10.12 -14.01
C GLU A 176 25.05 10.47 -12.70
#